data_AF-A0A8X6WFH6-F1
#
_entry.id   AF-A0A8X6WFH6-F1
#
_cell.length_a   1.000
_cell.length_b   1.000
_cell.length_c   1.000
_cell.angle_alpha   90.00
_cell.angle_beta   90.00
_cell.angle_gamma   90.00
#
_symmetry.space_group_name_H-M   'P 1'
#
loop_
_entity.id
_entity.type
_entity.pdbx_description
1 polymer ?
#
loop_
_entity_poly.entity_id
_entity_poly.type
_entity_poly.pdbx_seq_one_letter_code
_entity_poly.pdbx_strand_id
1 'polypeptide(L)' 'MIVLAWLRKEPMNLKTFVKNKVAKIQELYPNQLWKHVPSDQNPAYLVSRGVDPDKLLQQKLWVNGPTFLSGDDYHN' A
#
# COMPACT_ATOMS: atom_id res chain seq x y z
N MET A 1 -11.43 -2.16 -5.03
CA MET A 1 -9.98 -1.89 -5.17
C MET A 1 -9.64 -1.37 -6.56
N ILE A 2 -9.50 -0.05 -6.73
CA ILE A 2 -9.28 0.56 -8.04
C ILE A 2 -7.80 0.52 -8.44
N VAL A 3 -6.90 0.90 -7.54
CA VAL A 3 -5.44 0.98 -7.82
C VAL A 3 -4.83 -0.38 -8.11
N LEU A 4 -5.15 -1.42 -7.33
CA LEU A 4 -4.62 -2.76 -7.59
C LEU A 4 -5.10 -3.33 -8.93
N ALA A 5 -6.34 -3.01 -9.34
CA ALA A 5 -6.81 -3.38 -10.66
C ALA A 5 -6.03 -2.66 -11.78
N TRP A 6 -5.63 -1.41 -11.56
CA TRP A 6 -4.77 -0.69 -12.50
C TRP A 6 -3.35 -1.25 -12.57
N LEU A 7 -2.74 -1.60 -11.42
CA LEU A 7 -1.38 -2.17 -11.36
C LEU A 7 -1.26 -3.53 -12.06
N ARG A 8 -2.37 -4.25 -12.23
CA ARG A 8 -2.43 -5.54 -12.95
C ARG A 8 -2.75 -5.38 -14.45
N LYS A 9 -3.06 -4.18 -14.92
CA LYS A 9 -3.39 -3.91 -16.32
C LYS A 9 -2.16 -3.41 -17.07
N GLU A 10 -2.19 -3.65 -18.38
CA GLU A 10 -1.33 -2.95 -19.33
C GLU A 10 -1.58 -1.43 -19.26
N PRO A 11 -0.55 -0.59 -19.01
CA PRO A 11 -0.72 0.86 -18.83
C PRO A 11 -1.39 1.55 -20.01
N MET A 12 -1.21 1.03 -21.23
CA MET A 12 -1.80 1.58 -22.46
C MET A 12 -3.33 1.64 -22.40
N ASN A 13 -3.97 0.79 -21.59
CA ASN A 13 -5.43 0.74 -21.42
C ASN A 13 -5.96 1.73 -20.36
N LEU A 14 -5.13 2.61 -19.81
CA LEU A 14 -5.48 3.55 -18.73
C LEU A 14 -5.41 5.00 -19.22
N LYS A 15 -6.17 5.90 -18.56
CA LYS A 15 -6.09 7.35 -18.81
C LYS A 15 -4.68 7.86 -18.53
N THR A 16 -4.22 8.85 -19.30
CA THR A 16 -2.83 9.35 -19.32
C THR A 16 -2.18 9.52 -17.95
N PHE A 17 -2.86 10.17 -16.99
CA PHE A 17 -2.33 10.36 -15.64
C PHE A 17 -2.06 9.04 -14.91
N VAL A 18 -3.01 8.10 -14.96
CA VAL A 18 -2.88 6.79 -14.32
C VAL A 18 -1.89 5.93 -15.08
N LYS A 19 -1.95 5.92 -16.42
CA LYS A 19 -1.02 5.22 -17.31
C LYS A 19 0.43 5.55 -16.96
N ASN A 20 0.78 6.84 -16.90
CA ASN A 20 2.17 7.27 -16.66
C ASN A 20 2.69 6.78 -15.31
N LYS A 21 1.84 6.78 -14.26
CA LYS A 21 2.22 6.30 -12.93
C LYS A 21 2.34 4.78 -12.88
N VAL A 22 1.38 4.06 -13.44
CA VAL A 22 1.39 2.59 -13.45
C VAL A 22 2.58 2.07 -14.26
N ALA A 23 2.85 2.65 -15.44
CA ALA A 23 4.02 2.31 -16.25
C ALA A 23 5.32 2.50 -15.45
N LYS A 24 5.46 3.64 -14.74
CA LYS A 24 6.66 3.89 -13.94
C LYS A 24 6.82 2.90 -12.78
N ILE A 25 5.72 2.54 -12.11
CA ILE A 25 5.74 1.55 -11.03
C ILE A 25 6.13 0.18 -11.57
N GLN A 26 5.54 -0.27 -12.68
CA GLN A 26 5.84 -1.58 -13.28
C GLN A 26 7.27 -1.65 -13.84
N GLU A 27 7.81 -0.54 -14.35
CA GLU A 27 9.22 -0.42 -14.78
C GLU A 27 10.19 -0.55 -13.60
N LEU A 28 9.93 0.15 -12.48
CA LEU A 28 10.79 0.14 -11.30
C LEU A 28 10.70 -1.18 -10.50
N TYR A 29 9.54 -1.83 -10.51
CA TYR A 29 9.25 -3.03 -9.73
C TYR A 29 8.64 -4.12 -10.62
N PRO A 30 9.43 -4.72 -11.53
CA PRO A 30 8.94 -5.74 -12.45
C PRO A 30 8.47 -6.98 -11.67
N ASN A 31 7.42 -7.62 -12.19
CA ASN A 31 6.88 -8.91 -11.70
C ASN A 31 6.44 -8.93 -10.22
N GLN A 32 6.07 -7.79 -9.62
CA GLN A 32 5.65 -7.79 -8.23
C GLN A 32 4.20 -8.19 -7.97
N LEU A 33 4.00 -8.96 -6.90
CA LEU A 33 2.69 -9.32 -6.39
C LEU A 33 2.18 -8.26 -5.41
N TRP A 34 1.42 -7.31 -5.96
CA TRP A 34 0.74 -6.29 -5.16
C TRP A 34 -0.48 -6.88 -4.45
N LYS A 35 -0.59 -6.63 -3.14
CA LYS A 35 -1.73 -7.02 -2.29
C LYS A 35 -2.40 -5.78 -1.68
N HIS A 36 -3.67 -5.95 -1.29
CA HIS A 36 -4.39 -4.93 -0.54
C HIS A 36 -3.98 -4.97 0.93
N VAL A 37 -3.84 -3.81 1.54
CA VAL A 37 -3.86 -3.69 3.00
C VAL A 37 -5.16 -2.97 3.39
N PRO A 38 -6.01 -3.58 4.25
CA PRO A 38 -7.18 -2.90 4.81
C PRO A 38 -6.83 -1.55 5.44
N SER A 39 -7.75 -0.58 5.38
CA SER A 39 -7.45 0.81 5.78
C SER A 39 -7.08 0.94 7.25
N ASP A 40 -7.73 0.18 8.11
CA ASP A 40 -7.47 0.06 9.55
C ASP A 40 -6.15 -0.65 9.88
N GLN A 41 -5.57 -1.36 8.91
CA GLN A 41 -4.28 -2.05 9.01
C GLN A 41 -3.16 -1.32 8.25
N ASN A 42 -3.43 -0.15 7.67
CA ASN A 42 -2.44 0.62 6.92
C ASN A 42 -1.86 1.75 7.78
N PRO A 43 -0.59 1.68 8.21
CA PRO A 43 0.03 2.73 9.02
C PRO A 43 0.00 4.11 8.36
N ALA A 44 0.05 4.17 7.01
CA ALA A 44 -0.03 5.42 6.27
C ALA A 44 -1.39 6.14 6.42
N TYR A 45 -2.44 5.41 6.81
CA TYR A 45 -3.75 5.99 7.10
C TYR A 45 -3.68 6.97 8.26
N LEU A 46 -2.88 6.68 9.30
CA LEU A 46 -2.73 7.55 10.47
C LEU A 46 -2.12 8.89 10.09
N VAL A 47 -0.99 8.88 9.37
CA VAL A 47 -0.28 10.10 8.99
C VAL A 47 -1.03 10.92 7.94
N SER A 48 -1.72 10.27 6.98
CA SER A 48 -2.50 10.98 5.97
C SER A 48 -3.75 11.68 6.52
N ARG A 49 -4.19 11.33 7.74
CA ARG A 49 -5.31 11.98 8.44
C ARG A 49 -4.88 13.08 9.41
N GLY A 50 -3.57 13.32 9.56
CA GLY A 50 -3.05 14.39 10.41
C GLY A 50 -3.12 14.04 11.90
N VAL A 51 -2.44 12.96 12.30
CA VAL A 51 -2.27 12.61 13.71
C VAL A 51 -1.12 13.41 14.34
N ASP A 52 -1.29 13.79 15.60
CA ASP A 52 -0.26 14.42 16.42
C ASP A 52 0.98 13.50 16.55
N PRO A 53 2.22 14.03 16.42
CA PRO A 53 3.43 13.21 16.47
C PRO A 53 3.59 12.39 17.74
N ASP A 54 3.28 12.96 18.91
CA ASP A 54 3.43 12.26 20.19
C ASP A 54 2.40 11.13 20.30
N LYS A 55 1.19 11.36 19.78
CA LYS A 55 0.16 10.31 19.68
C LYS A 55 0.50 9.24 18.66
N LEU A 56 1.17 9.60 17.56
CA LEU A 56 1.59 8.67 16.51
C LEU A 56 2.59 7.65 17.06
N LEU A 57 3.55 8.10 17.88
CA LEU A 57 4.55 7.23 18.52
C LEU A 57 3.93 6.24 19.52
N GLN A 58 2.71 6.49 19.98
CA GLN A 58 1.97 5.57 20.85
C GLN A 58 1.12 4.56 20.05
N GLN A 59 0.97 4.74 18.73
CA GLN A 59 0.18 3.83 17.90
C GLN A 59 0.97 2.55 17.59
N LYS A 60 0.54 1.42 18.17
CA LYS A 60 1.14 0.10 17.87
C LYS A 60 1.21 -0.20 16.38
N LEU A 61 0.17 0.15 15.62
CA LEU A 61 0.13 -0.04 14.17
C LEU A 61 1.25 0.73 13.44
N TRP A 62 1.60 1.93 13.90
CA TRP A 62 2.69 2.72 13.33
C TRP A 62 4.05 2.15 13.71
N VAL A 63 4.23 1.82 14.99
CA VAL A 63 5.52 1.39 15.55
C VAL A 63 5.89 -0.03 15.13
N ASN A 64 4.92 -0.95 15.18
CA ASN A 64 5.16 -2.38 14.95
C ASN A 64 4.70 -2.85 13.58
N GLY A 65 3.93 -2.04 12.86
CA GLY A 65 3.24 -2.46 11.64
C GLY A 65 2.01 -3.33 11.93
N PRO A 66 1.32 -3.77 10.87
CA PRO A 66 0.18 -4.68 10.99
C PRO A 66 0.62 -6.10 11.33
N THR A 67 -0.19 -6.79 12.13
CA THR A 67 0.14 -8.11 12.69
C THR A 67 0.36 -9.20 11.65
N PHE A 68 -0.30 -9.12 10.49
CA PHE A 68 -0.13 -10.10 9.41
C PHE A 68 1.28 -10.09 8.78
N LEU A 69 2.10 -9.07 9.07
CA LEU A 69 3.52 -9.04 8.67
C LEU A 69 4.44 -9.66 9.74
N SER A 70 3.93 -9.85 10.94
CA SER A 70 4.68 -10.30 12.12
C SER A 70 4.71 -11.83 12.21
N GLY A 71 5.30 -12.51 11.22
CA GLY A 71 5.80 -13.90 11.31
C GLY A 71 4.81 -15.06 11.49
N ASP A 72 3.76 -14.92 12.30
CA ASP A 72 2.88 -16.04 12.71
C ASP A 72 1.83 -16.39 11.64
N ASP A 73 1.49 -15.44 10.77
CA ASP A 73 0.46 -15.58 9.72
C ASP A 73 1.02 -15.70 8.30
N TYR A 74 2.35 -15.72 8.11
CA TYR A 74 2.98 -15.69 6.77
C TYR A 74 2.95 -17.06 6.03
N HIS A 75 2.32 -18.08 6.63
CA HIS A 75 2.30 -19.47 6.18
C HIS A 75 0.93 -20.02 5.72
N ASN A 76 -0.03 -19.17 5.32
CA ASN A 76 -1.26 -19.62 4.64
C ASN A 76 -1.45 -18.95 3.28
#